data_AF-A0A523HZD0-F1
#
_entry.id   AF-A0A523HZD0-F1
#
_cell.length_a   1.000
_cell.length_b   1.000
_cell.length_c   1.000
_cell.angle_alpha   90.00
_cell.angle_beta   90.00
_cell.angle_gamma   90.00
#
_symmetry.space_group_name_H-M   'P 1'
#
loop_
_entity.id
_entity.type
_entity.pdbx_description
1 polymer ?
#
loop_
_entity_poly.entity_id
_entity_poly.type
_entity_poly.pdbx_seq_one_letter_code
_entity_poly.pdbx_strand_id
1 'polypeptide(L)'
;MAYEWKFNSRPYSDEEAKDLLKDVVSSETSDWHYNTHHKGYVTFLNKIEQGLDGADTGAANGNWSDFGELKRRFTWNHSGALLHDVYWEVMGGDGDVNKGADVKVAIEKNFGSVENWQADFKASAFSAKLSGWGVLVYDVLYSQRLLNVLVDEHQYGAIWGGIPLISCDVFEHAYYHKDGPGRAKYIDNFLNNLHWGRINDRFNKYVK
;
A
#
# COMPACT_ATOMS: atom_id res chain seq x y z
N MET A 1 -11.17 17.68 -20.85
CA MET A 1 -10.50 16.37 -20.98
C MET A 1 -10.34 15.83 -19.57
N ALA A 2 -10.87 14.63 -19.32
CA ALA A 2 -10.74 13.98 -18.02
C ALA A 2 -9.24 13.72 -17.71
N TYR A 3 -8.89 13.73 -16.43
CA TYR A 3 -7.53 13.41 -16.00
C TYR A 3 -7.18 11.95 -16.33
N GLU A 4 -5.95 11.69 -16.77
CA GLU A 4 -5.47 10.35 -17.08
C GLU A 4 -4.50 9.85 -16.01
N TRP A 5 -4.92 8.83 -15.27
CA TRP A 5 -4.12 8.11 -14.29
C TRP A 5 -3.09 7.23 -14.99
N LYS A 6 -1.83 7.33 -14.54
CA LYS A 6 -0.72 6.58 -15.09
C LYS A 6 -0.42 5.36 -14.24
N PHE A 7 -0.16 4.24 -14.89
CA PHE A 7 0.32 3.03 -14.22
C PHE A 7 1.83 3.15 -14.05
N ASN A 8 2.30 3.19 -12.81
CA ASN A 8 3.71 3.39 -12.51
C ASN A 8 4.49 2.07 -12.61
N SER A 9 5.69 2.15 -13.17
CA SER A 9 6.65 1.06 -13.11
C SER A 9 7.16 0.91 -11.68
N ARG A 10 7.19 -0.33 -11.20
CA ARG A 10 7.88 -0.65 -9.94
C ARG A 10 9.42 -0.53 -10.10
N PRO A 11 10.21 -0.52 -9.01
CA PRO A 11 11.66 -0.31 -9.08
C PRO A 11 12.49 -1.38 -9.82
N TYR A 12 11.87 -2.50 -10.16
CA TYR A 12 12.53 -3.69 -10.71
C TYR A 12 11.66 -4.36 -11.77
N SER A 13 12.28 -4.97 -12.76
CA SER A 13 11.60 -5.68 -13.86
C SER A 13 10.85 -6.93 -13.41
N ASP A 14 10.07 -7.53 -14.32
CA ASP A 14 9.43 -8.84 -14.13
C ASP A 14 10.42 -9.98 -13.90
N GLU A 15 11.63 -9.88 -14.47
CA GLU A 15 12.65 -10.87 -14.23
C GLU A 15 13.31 -10.68 -12.86
N GLU A 16 13.73 -9.45 -12.53
CA GLU A 16 14.37 -9.15 -11.24
C GLU A 16 13.46 -9.44 -10.04
N ALA A 17 12.14 -9.22 -10.18
CA ALA A 17 11.21 -9.51 -9.10
C ALA A 17 11.16 -10.99 -8.70
N LYS A 18 11.42 -11.92 -9.63
CA LYS A 18 11.43 -13.35 -9.32
C LYS A 18 12.49 -13.67 -8.29
N ASP A 19 13.64 -13.03 -8.39
CA ASP A 19 14.75 -13.23 -7.46
C ASP A 19 14.62 -12.36 -6.20
N LEU A 20 14.27 -11.09 -6.35
CA LEU A 20 14.19 -10.13 -5.25
C LEU A 20 13.04 -10.42 -4.29
N LEU A 21 11.93 -10.98 -4.79
CA LEU A 21 10.72 -11.16 -3.99
C LEU A 21 10.48 -12.61 -3.57
N LYS A 22 11.31 -13.56 -4.00
CA LYS A 22 11.09 -15.01 -3.77
C LYS A 22 10.90 -15.38 -2.31
N ASP A 23 11.47 -14.62 -1.38
CA ASP A 23 11.38 -14.85 0.06
C ASP A 23 10.09 -14.28 0.65
N VAL A 24 9.42 -13.35 -0.04
CA VAL A 24 8.14 -12.75 0.36
C VAL A 24 6.97 -13.40 -0.39
N VAL A 25 6.98 -13.42 -1.72
CA VAL A 25 5.90 -13.94 -2.59
C VAL A 25 6.43 -14.88 -3.68
N SER A 26 5.58 -15.69 -4.30
CA SER A 26 5.99 -16.49 -5.46
C SER A 26 6.14 -15.62 -6.72
N SER A 27 6.85 -16.15 -7.72
CA SER A 27 7.00 -15.47 -9.02
C SER A 27 5.67 -15.18 -9.71
N GLU A 28 4.75 -16.14 -9.66
CA GLU A 28 3.40 -16.07 -10.19
C GLU A 28 2.57 -15.03 -9.44
N THR A 29 2.68 -15.03 -8.11
CA THR A 29 2.01 -14.04 -7.27
C THR A 29 2.48 -12.63 -7.61
N SER A 30 3.80 -12.41 -7.73
CA SER A 30 4.38 -11.13 -8.13
C SER A 30 3.86 -10.65 -9.49
N ASP A 31 3.81 -11.55 -10.49
CA ASP A 31 3.30 -11.23 -11.82
C ASP A 31 1.81 -10.86 -11.79
N TRP A 32 0.95 -11.72 -11.24
CA TRP A 32 -0.49 -11.47 -11.19
C TRP A 32 -0.84 -10.22 -10.38
N HIS A 33 -0.15 -10.02 -9.26
CA HIS A 33 -0.39 -8.90 -8.35
C HIS A 33 -0.02 -7.56 -9.00
N TYR A 34 1.07 -7.49 -9.77
CA TYR A 34 1.46 -6.28 -10.49
C TYR A 34 0.71 -6.11 -11.82
N ASN A 35 0.78 -7.11 -12.71
CA ASN A 35 0.30 -7.01 -14.09
C ASN A 35 -1.21 -7.16 -14.25
N THR A 36 -1.91 -7.75 -13.25
CA THR A 36 -3.37 -7.88 -13.24
C THR A 36 -4.02 -7.00 -12.18
N HIS A 37 -3.75 -7.22 -10.90
CA HIS A 37 -4.46 -6.53 -9.82
C HIS A 37 -4.13 -5.04 -9.78
N HIS A 38 -2.85 -4.68 -9.65
CA HIS A 38 -2.43 -3.29 -9.57
C HIS A 38 -2.78 -2.51 -10.85
N LYS A 39 -2.45 -3.06 -12.02
CA LYS A 39 -2.81 -2.47 -13.33
C LYS A 39 -4.33 -2.30 -13.50
N GLY A 40 -5.11 -3.21 -12.94
CA GLY A 40 -6.57 -3.16 -12.93
C GLY A 40 -7.09 -1.88 -12.26
N TYR A 41 -6.58 -1.52 -11.09
CA TYR A 41 -7.03 -0.32 -10.37
C TYR A 41 -6.83 0.95 -11.20
N VAL A 42 -5.66 1.11 -11.84
CA VAL A 42 -5.40 2.28 -12.69
C VAL A 42 -6.28 2.28 -13.95
N THR A 43 -6.49 1.12 -14.56
CA THR A 43 -7.39 0.98 -15.71
C THR A 43 -8.81 1.42 -15.36
N PHE A 44 -9.32 1.01 -14.19
CA PHE A 44 -10.66 1.37 -13.75
C PHE A 44 -10.76 2.80 -13.21
N LEU A 45 -9.69 3.39 -12.66
CA LEU A 45 -9.63 4.83 -12.39
C LEU A 45 -9.90 5.65 -13.65
N ASN A 46 -9.23 5.32 -14.76
CA ASN A 46 -9.46 6.01 -16.04
C ASN A 46 -10.88 5.84 -16.57
N LYS A 47 -11.49 4.66 -16.41
CA LYS A 47 -12.90 4.44 -16.75
C LYS A 47 -13.84 5.25 -15.86
N ILE A 48 -13.52 5.39 -14.57
CA ILE A 48 -14.30 6.20 -13.62
C ILE A 48 -14.22 7.68 -13.98
N GLU A 49 -13.04 8.20 -14.30
CA GLU A 49 -12.86 9.60 -14.75
C GLU A 49 -13.72 9.91 -15.98
N GLN A 50 -13.71 9.02 -16.98
CA GLN A 50 -14.56 9.15 -18.17
C GLN A 50 -16.06 9.07 -17.82
N GLY A 51 -16.45 8.14 -16.94
CA GLY A 51 -17.83 8.01 -16.49
C GLY A 51 -18.34 9.23 -15.74
N LEU A 52 -17.47 9.90 -14.97
CA LEU A 52 -17.82 11.10 -14.21
C LEU A 52 -18.04 12.33 -15.11
N ASP A 53 -17.38 12.42 -16.28
CA ASP A 53 -17.52 13.54 -17.23
C ASP A 53 -18.97 13.66 -17.76
N GLY A 54 -19.66 12.53 -17.91
CA GLY A 54 -21.06 12.48 -18.37
C GLY A 54 -22.10 12.21 -17.29
N ALA A 55 -21.70 12.10 -16.02
CA ALA A 55 -22.61 11.71 -14.94
C ALA A 55 -23.52 12.86 -14.52
N ASP A 56 -24.84 12.59 -14.40
CA ASP A 56 -25.81 13.56 -13.91
C ASP A 56 -25.70 13.74 -12.38
N THR A 57 -25.15 14.87 -11.96
CA THR A 57 -25.05 15.24 -10.55
C THR A 57 -26.41 15.54 -9.91
N GLY A 58 -27.44 15.89 -10.69
CA GLY A 58 -28.79 16.17 -10.21
C GLY A 58 -29.54 14.92 -9.76
N ALA A 59 -29.19 13.75 -10.29
CA ALA A 59 -29.74 12.45 -9.88
C ALA A 59 -29.06 11.88 -8.61
N ALA A 60 -28.01 12.52 -8.10
CA ALA A 60 -27.25 12.04 -6.96
C ALA A 60 -28.09 11.95 -5.68
N ASN A 61 -28.06 10.81 -5.01
CA ASN A 61 -28.69 10.60 -3.71
C ASN A 61 -27.94 9.55 -2.89
N GLY A 62 -28.25 9.46 -1.60
CA GLY A 62 -27.54 8.61 -0.65
C GLY A 62 -27.74 7.10 -0.84
N ASN A 63 -28.78 6.68 -1.56
CA ASN A 63 -29.11 5.26 -1.75
C ASN A 63 -28.45 4.69 -3.01
N TRP A 64 -28.75 5.28 -4.17
CA TRP A 64 -28.22 4.84 -5.46
C TRP A 64 -28.19 5.98 -6.48
N SER A 65 -27.04 6.16 -7.13
CA SER A 65 -26.90 6.98 -8.34
C SER A 65 -25.60 6.60 -9.04
N ASP A 66 -25.54 6.74 -10.36
CA ASP A 66 -24.32 6.46 -11.13
C ASP A 66 -23.15 7.30 -10.63
N PHE A 67 -23.39 8.60 -10.38
CA PHE A 67 -22.38 9.49 -9.79
C PHE A 67 -21.89 8.99 -8.43
N GLY A 68 -22.81 8.61 -7.54
CA GLY A 68 -22.48 8.09 -6.22
C GLY A 68 -21.62 6.82 -6.28
N GLU A 69 -21.99 5.86 -7.14
CA GLU A 69 -21.24 4.61 -7.30
C GLU A 69 -19.86 4.84 -7.91
N LEU A 70 -19.76 5.72 -8.92
CA LEU A 70 -18.46 6.12 -9.48
C LEU A 70 -17.56 6.74 -8.40
N LYS A 71 -18.09 7.61 -7.54
CA LYS A 71 -17.32 8.22 -6.44
C LYS A 71 -16.91 7.21 -5.35
N ARG A 72 -17.76 6.22 -5.03
CA ARG A 72 -17.37 5.12 -4.12
C ARG A 72 -16.25 4.26 -4.71
N ARG A 73 -16.35 3.92 -6.01
CA ARG A 73 -15.32 3.13 -6.70
C ARG A 73 -14.04 3.93 -6.94
N PHE A 74 -14.12 5.24 -7.03
CA PHE A 74 -12.95 6.11 -7.13
C PHE A 74 -12.02 5.91 -5.94
N THR A 75 -12.52 6.00 -4.70
CA THR A 75 -11.67 5.87 -3.51
C THR A 75 -11.07 4.47 -3.36
N TRP A 76 -11.82 3.44 -3.74
CA TRP A 76 -11.33 2.06 -3.76
C TRP A 76 -10.17 1.88 -4.75
N ASN A 77 -10.35 2.28 -6.02
CA ASN A 77 -9.32 2.11 -7.04
C ASN A 77 -8.13 3.06 -6.83
N HIS A 78 -8.38 4.29 -6.36
CA HIS A 78 -7.33 5.25 -6.04
C HIS A 78 -6.42 4.73 -4.94
N SER A 79 -7.01 4.27 -3.84
CA SER A 79 -6.24 3.73 -2.72
C SER A 79 -5.58 2.40 -3.08
N GLY A 80 -6.24 1.56 -3.88
CA GLY A 80 -5.65 0.35 -4.46
C GLY A 80 -4.39 0.67 -5.26
N ALA A 81 -4.45 1.60 -6.21
CA ALA A 81 -3.29 2.01 -6.99
C ALA A 81 -2.16 2.60 -6.10
N LEU A 82 -2.49 3.56 -5.24
CA LEU A 82 -1.51 4.23 -4.37
C LEU A 82 -0.81 3.26 -3.41
N LEU A 83 -1.56 2.38 -2.74
CA LEU A 83 -0.99 1.45 -1.76
C LEU A 83 -0.14 0.37 -2.43
N HIS A 84 -0.50 -0.06 -3.64
CA HIS A 84 0.34 -0.97 -4.42
C HIS A 84 1.63 -0.30 -4.91
N ASP A 85 1.58 0.96 -5.36
CA ASP A 85 2.79 1.73 -5.68
C ASP A 85 3.77 1.72 -4.50
N VAL A 86 3.28 1.97 -3.27
CA VAL A 86 4.13 1.91 -2.08
C VAL A 86 4.59 0.49 -1.77
N TYR A 87 3.72 -0.51 -1.90
CA TYR A 87 4.04 -1.92 -1.64
C TYR A 87 5.23 -2.41 -2.48
N TRP A 88 5.26 -2.09 -3.77
CA TRP A 88 6.38 -2.47 -4.65
C TRP A 88 7.66 -1.70 -4.34
N GLU A 89 7.56 -0.42 -3.97
CA GLU A 89 8.71 0.41 -3.60
C GLU A 89 9.42 -0.12 -2.36
N VAL A 90 8.69 -0.68 -1.39
CA VAL A 90 9.28 -1.08 -0.10
C VAL A 90 9.80 -2.51 -0.04
N MET A 91 9.56 -3.35 -1.05
CA MET A 91 10.02 -4.75 -1.08
C MET A 91 11.30 -4.95 -1.89
N GLY A 92 11.93 -6.13 -1.78
CA GLY A 92 13.13 -6.48 -2.54
C GLY A 92 14.41 -5.89 -1.98
N GLY A 93 14.43 -5.65 -0.66
CA GLY A 93 15.64 -5.30 0.10
C GLY A 93 16.15 -6.46 0.93
N ASP A 94 17.13 -6.19 1.77
CA ASP A 94 17.75 -7.16 2.68
C ASP A 94 17.37 -6.93 4.15
N GLY A 95 16.37 -6.08 4.42
CA GLY A 95 15.89 -5.80 5.77
C GLY A 95 16.85 -4.97 6.62
N ASP A 96 18.00 -4.52 6.09
CA ASP A 96 18.98 -3.73 6.83
C ASP A 96 18.48 -2.31 7.09
N VAL A 97 17.95 -2.09 8.28
CA VAL A 97 17.41 -0.80 8.74
C VAL A 97 18.44 0.33 8.73
N ASN A 98 19.74 0.02 8.76
CA ASN A 98 20.79 1.05 8.74
C ASN A 98 20.91 1.75 7.38
N LYS A 99 20.35 1.16 6.31
CA LYS A 99 20.22 1.81 5.00
C LYS A 99 19.13 2.88 4.96
N GLY A 100 18.30 2.98 6.01
CA GLY A 100 17.28 4.00 6.14
C GLY A 100 17.48 4.90 7.36
N ALA A 101 18.60 5.61 7.41
CA ALA A 101 19.04 6.35 8.60
C ALA A 101 18.01 7.38 9.13
N ASP A 102 17.42 8.20 8.27
CA ASP A 102 16.46 9.24 8.70
C ASP A 102 15.14 8.62 9.17
N VAL A 103 14.59 7.68 8.39
CA VAL A 103 13.33 7.00 8.74
C VAL A 103 13.48 6.14 9.99
N LYS A 104 14.64 5.48 10.17
CA LYS A 104 14.97 4.72 11.39
C LYS A 104 14.90 5.61 12.63
N VAL A 105 15.55 6.77 12.60
CA VAL A 105 15.54 7.73 13.71
C VAL A 105 14.11 8.21 14.01
N ALA A 106 13.30 8.47 12.97
CA ALA A 106 11.90 8.84 13.15
C ALA A 106 11.08 7.70 13.79
N ILE A 107 11.29 6.45 13.37
CA ILE A 107 10.67 5.26 13.96
C ILE A 107 11.05 5.14 15.43
N GLU A 108 12.34 5.18 15.77
CA GLU A 108 12.83 5.10 17.15
C GLU A 108 12.25 6.21 18.02
N LYS A 109 12.11 7.43 17.48
CA LYS A 109 11.46 8.54 18.17
C LYS A 109 9.98 8.29 18.48
N ASN A 110 9.23 7.65 17.57
CA ASN A 110 7.79 7.47 17.72
C ASN A 110 7.38 6.17 18.40
N PHE A 111 8.20 5.12 18.31
CA PHE A 111 7.90 3.77 18.82
C PHE A 111 8.90 3.28 19.88
N GLY A 112 9.95 4.06 20.17
CA GLY A 112 10.99 3.75 21.15
C GLY A 112 12.12 2.88 20.58
N SER A 113 11.80 1.93 19.70
CA SER A 113 12.78 1.13 18.96
C SER A 113 12.19 0.59 17.65
N VAL A 114 13.05 0.09 16.76
CA VAL A 114 12.62 -0.56 15.51
C VAL A 114 11.86 -1.85 15.81
N GLU A 115 12.27 -2.60 16.82
CA GLU A 115 11.62 -3.86 17.23
C GLU A 115 10.20 -3.61 17.76
N ASN A 116 10.02 -2.57 18.57
CA ASN A 116 8.70 -2.16 19.04
C ASN A 116 7.80 -1.74 17.87
N TRP A 117 8.35 -1.00 16.91
CA TRP A 117 7.62 -0.64 15.69
C TRP A 117 7.23 -1.87 14.87
N GLN A 118 8.14 -2.83 14.66
CA GLN A 118 7.84 -4.05 13.91
C GLN A 118 6.73 -4.87 14.60
N ALA A 119 6.77 -4.98 15.93
CA ALA A 119 5.72 -5.67 16.68
C ALA A 119 4.34 -5.00 16.52
N ASP A 120 4.30 -3.67 16.63
CA ASP A 120 3.07 -2.88 16.46
C ASP A 120 2.55 -2.92 15.02
N PHE A 121 3.45 -2.82 14.02
CA PHE A 121 3.11 -2.91 12.60
C PHE A 121 2.56 -4.29 12.26
N LYS A 122 3.23 -5.36 12.71
CA LYS A 122 2.78 -6.75 12.49
C LYS A 122 1.41 -6.98 13.11
N ALA A 123 1.19 -6.52 14.34
CA ALA A 123 -0.10 -6.63 15.00
C ALA A 123 -1.20 -5.88 14.21
N SER A 124 -0.90 -4.68 13.70
CA SER A 124 -1.81 -3.89 12.88
C SER A 124 -2.16 -4.59 11.56
N ALA A 125 -1.16 -5.04 10.79
CA ALA A 125 -1.37 -5.76 9.53
C ALA A 125 -2.13 -7.08 9.74
N PHE A 126 -1.78 -7.86 10.77
CA PHE A 126 -2.44 -9.12 11.05
C PHE A 126 -3.92 -8.94 11.41
N SER A 127 -4.24 -7.87 12.14
CA SER A 127 -5.59 -7.58 12.63
C SER A 127 -6.56 -7.10 11.55
N ALA A 128 -6.08 -6.74 10.35
CA ALA A 128 -6.95 -6.41 9.22
C ALA A 128 -7.87 -7.61 8.94
N LYS A 129 -9.17 -7.38 9.11
CA LYS A 129 -10.15 -8.47 9.19
C LYS A 129 -10.75 -8.77 7.83
N LEU A 130 -10.93 -7.73 7.01
CA LEU A 130 -11.23 -7.89 5.60
C LEU A 130 -9.92 -8.17 4.84
N SER A 131 -10.03 -8.31 3.53
CA SER A 131 -8.86 -8.11 2.69
C SER A 131 -8.39 -6.66 2.91
N GLY A 132 -7.15 -6.46 3.37
CA GLY A 132 -6.70 -5.17 3.90
C GLY A 132 -5.18 -4.99 3.94
N TRP A 133 -4.71 -4.05 4.76
CA TRP A 133 -3.33 -3.60 4.80
C TRP A 133 -2.87 -3.26 6.22
N GLY A 134 -1.57 -3.41 6.47
CA GLY A 134 -0.85 -2.65 7.50
C GLY A 134 -0.04 -1.53 6.85
N VAL A 135 -0.19 -0.30 7.32
CA VAL A 135 0.44 0.86 6.69
C VAL A 135 1.16 1.71 7.74
N LEU A 136 2.45 1.99 7.55
CA LEU A 136 3.17 3.01 8.29
C LEU A 136 2.93 4.33 7.57
N VAL A 137 2.32 5.30 8.25
CA VAL A 137 2.04 6.63 7.71
C VAL A 137 2.75 7.71 8.55
N TYR A 138 3.12 8.81 7.90
CA TYR A 138 3.38 10.07 8.58
C TYR A 138 2.13 10.94 8.55
N ASP A 139 1.60 11.29 9.72
CA ASP A 139 0.40 12.13 9.85
C ASP A 139 0.77 13.61 9.79
N VAL A 140 0.80 14.17 8.58
CA VAL A 140 1.27 15.54 8.34
C VAL A 140 0.29 16.62 8.81
N LEU A 141 -1.00 16.28 8.93
CA LEU A 141 -2.05 17.27 9.19
C LEU A 141 -2.41 17.41 10.66
N TYR A 142 -2.16 16.39 11.49
CA TYR A 142 -2.59 16.41 12.89
C TYR A 142 -1.44 16.20 13.88
N SER A 143 -0.95 14.98 14.04
CA SER A 143 0.02 14.66 15.08
C SER A 143 1.48 14.95 14.72
N GLN A 144 1.82 15.06 13.43
CA GLN A 144 3.20 15.18 12.93
C GLN A 144 4.09 14.01 13.40
N ARG A 145 3.50 12.82 13.50
CA ARG A 145 4.16 11.58 13.96
C ARG A 145 4.01 10.46 12.94
N LEU A 146 4.89 9.48 13.07
CA LEU A 146 4.67 8.16 12.48
C LEU A 146 3.59 7.39 13.26
N LEU A 147 2.70 6.75 12.51
CA LEU A 147 1.61 5.91 13.02
C LEU A 147 1.53 4.64 12.17
N ASN A 148 1.28 3.50 12.80
CA ASN A 148 0.81 2.32 12.10
C ASN A 148 -0.72 2.38 12.03
N VAL A 149 -1.28 2.23 10.84
CA VAL A 149 -2.73 2.19 10.61
C VAL A 149 -3.11 0.86 9.98
N LEU A 150 -4.21 0.30 10.48
CA LEU A 150 -4.91 -0.79 9.84
C LEU A 150 -5.84 -0.20 8.80
N VAL A 151 -5.78 -0.70 7.57
CA VAL A 151 -6.70 -0.31 6.50
C VAL A 151 -7.42 -1.55 5.99
N ASP A 152 -8.71 -1.65 6.25
CA ASP A 152 -9.56 -2.67 5.62
C ASP A 152 -9.93 -2.22 4.20
N GLU A 153 -10.13 -3.19 3.31
CA GLU A 153 -10.32 -2.94 1.88
C GLU A 153 -9.10 -2.19 1.30
N HIS A 154 -9.28 -1.08 0.58
CA HIS A 154 -8.17 -0.18 0.27
C HIS A 154 -8.27 1.18 0.96
N GLN A 155 -9.46 1.54 1.48
CA GLN A 155 -9.77 2.90 1.92
C GLN A 155 -10.30 3.01 3.35
N TYR A 156 -10.78 1.91 3.96
CA TYR A 156 -11.42 2.00 5.27
C TYR A 156 -10.39 1.97 6.39
N GLY A 157 -10.32 3.05 7.18
CA GLY A 157 -9.29 3.23 8.22
C GLY A 157 -8.12 4.11 7.78
N ALA A 158 -8.06 4.52 6.51
CA ALA A 158 -7.13 5.55 6.06
C ALA A 158 -7.40 6.88 6.78
N ILE A 159 -6.34 7.53 7.25
CA ILE A 159 -6.42 8.84 7.93
C ILE A 159 -6.09 9.97 6.95
N TRP A 160 -6.81 11.08 7.04
CA TRP A 160 -6.54 12.25 6.21
C TRP A 160 -5.21 12.89 6.61
N GLY A 161 -4.36 13.16 5.62
CA GLY A 161 -3.00 13.64 5.87
C GLY A 161 -1.98 12.54 6.20
N GLY A 162 -2.40 11.27 6.24
CA GLY A 162 -1.46 10.16 6.35
C GLY A 162 -0.70 9.97 5.05
N ILE A 163 0.61 10.23 5.06
CA ILE A 163 1.52 9.94 3.94
C ILE A 163 2.02 8.50 4.12
N PRO A 164 1.63 7.53 3.27
CA PRO A 164 2.09 6.15 3.40
C PRO A 164 3.58 6.06 3.09
N LEU A 165 4.35 5.45 3.99
CA LEU A 165 5.78 5.19 3.86
C LEU A 165 6.06 3.71 3.62
N ILE A 166 5.32 2.83 4.28
CA ILE A 166 5.37 1.37 4.11
C ILE A 166 3.93 0.88 4.02
N SER A 167 3.63 0.05 3.02
CA SER A 167 2.33 -0.56 2.82
C SER A 167 2.52 -2.07 2.68
N CYS A 168 1.87 -2.87 3.53
CA CYS A 168 1.89 -4.33 3.51
C CYS A 168 0.51 -4.84 3.11
N ASP A 169 0.39 -5.46 1.94
CA ASP A 169 -0.87 -6.02 1.44
C ASP A 169 -1.17 -7.36 2.12
N VAL A 170 -2.27 -7.46 2.87
CA VAL A 170 -2.72 -8.71 3.50
C VAL A 170 -4.01 -9.23 2.88
N PHE A 171 -4.35 -8.80 1.67
CA PHE A 171 -5.29 -9.54 0.81
C PHE A 171 -4.75 -10.94 0.55
N GLU A 172 -5.63 -11.93 0.49
CA GLU A 172 -5.22 -13.31 0.23
C GLU A 172 -4.52 -13.46 -1.13
N HIS A 173 -4.87 -12.64 -2.13
CA HIS A 173 -4.14 -12.64 -3.42
C HIS A 173 -2.65 -12.33 -3.29
N ALA A 174 -2.22 -11.68 -2.20
CA ALA A 174 -0.84 -11.24 -2.02
C ALA A 174 0.08 -12.36 -1.52
N TYR A 175 -0.47 -13.41 -0.89
CA TYR A 175 0.36 -14.42 -0.22
C TYR A 175 -0.15 -15.86 -0.31
N TYR A 176 -1.44 -16.08 -0.56
CA TYR A 176 -2.07 -17.38 -0.35
C TYR A 176 -1.49 -18.48 -1.25
N HIS A 177 -1.05 -18.14 -2.45
CA HIS A 177 -0.42 -19.10 -3.36
C HIS A 177 0.87 -19.70 -2.79
N LYS A 178 1.66 -18.90 -2.06
CA LYS A 178 2.94 -19.33 -1.46
C LYS A 178 2.77 -19.87 -0.04
N ASP A 179 2.05 -19.14 0.80
CA ASP A 179 2.00 -19.39 2.24
C ASP A 179 0.66 -19.99 2.72
N GLY A 180 -0.30 -20.20 1.82
CA GLY A 180 -1.64 -20.70 2.16
C GLY A 180 -2.29 -19.82 3.23
N PRO A 181 -2.79 -20.38 4.35
CA PRO A 181 -3.39 -19.60 5.44
C PRO A 181 -2.36 -18.83 6.29
N GLY A 182 -1.05 -18.95 5.99
CA GLY A 182 0.07 -18.46 6.79
C GLY A 182 0.31 -16.94 6.77
N ARG A 183 -0.72 -16.11 7.00
CA ARG A 183 -0.60 -14.64 6.98
C ARG A 183 0.52 -14.09 7.87
N ALA A 184 0.65 -14.60 9.10
CA ALA A 184 1.68 -14.12 10.03
C ALA A 184 3.11 -14.36 9.49
N LYS A 185 3.33 -15.51 8.85
CA LYS A 185 4.60 -15.86 8.22
C LYS A 185 4.88 -14.96 7.01
N TYR A 186 3.87 -14.67 6.20
CA TYR A 186 4.00 -13.71 5.10
C TYR A 186 4.41 -12.32 5.60
N ILE A 187 3.78 -11.81 6.67
CA ILE A 187 4.13 -10.50 7.25
C ILE A 187 5.57 -10.49 7.78
N ASP A 188 6.01 -11.58 8.43
CA ASP A 188 7.41 -11.70 8.89
C ASP A 188 8.39 -11.68 7.71
N ASN A 189 8.11 -12.42 6.65
CA ASN A 189 8.92 -12.41 5.44
C ASN A 189 8.96 -11.02 4.80
N PHE A 190 7.82 -10.33 4.73
CA PHE A 190 7.73 -8.96 4.23
C PHE A 190 8.61 -7.99 5.03
N LEU A 191 8.49 -8.00 6.36
CA LEU A 191 9.27 -7.12 7.24
C LEU A 191 10.78 -7.38 7.15
N ASN A 192 11.19 -8.64 7.01
CA ASN A 192 12.59 -9.04 6.89
C ASN A 192 13.21 -8.70 5.53
N ASN A 193 12.41 -8.37 4.52
CA ASN A 193 12.87 -8.07 3.15
C ASN A 193 12.51 -6.63 2.72
N LEU A 194 12.32 -5.75 3.70
CA LEU A 194 12.10 -4.33 3.44
C LEU A 194 13.33 -3.67 2.82
N HIS A 195 13.09 -2.83 1.83
CA HIS A 195 14.11 -2.03 1.16
C HIS A 195 14.25 -0.65 1.81
N TRP A 196 14.92 -0.61 2.97
CA TRP A 196 15.07 0.57 3.81
C TRP A 196 15.64 1.82 3.12
N GLY A 197 16.51 1.68 2.11
CA GLY A 197 17.00 2.82 1.33
C GLY A 197 15.87 3.59 0.62
N ARG A 198 15.05 2.89 -0.18
CA ARG A 198 13.87 3.47 -0.84
C ARG A 198 12.81 3.98 0.15
N ILE A 199 12.61 3.29 1.28
CA ILE A 199 11.74 3.78 2.35
C ILE A 199 12.24 5.13 2.89
N ASN A 200 13.55 5.26 3.06
CA ASN A 200 14.19 6.49 3.52
C ASN A 200 14.14 7.61 2.49
N ASP A 201 14.36 7.30 1.20
CA ASP A 201 14.21 8.28 0.12
C ASP A 201 12.78 8.80 0.05
N ARG A 202 11.79 7.91 0.21
CA ARG A 202 10.38 8.27 0.28
C ARG A 202 10.08 9.16 1.49
N PHE A 203 10.60 8.82 2.66
CA PHE A 203 10.48 9.64 3.87
C PHE A 203 11.08 11.03 3.65
N ASN A 204 12.31 11.11 3.14
CA ASN A 204 12.99 12.37 2.87
C ASN A 204 12.29 13.23 1.81
N LYS A 205 11.59 12.61 0.85
CA LYS A 205 10.87 13.33 -0.20
C LYS A 205 9.56 13.95 0.27
N TYR A 206 8.80 13.25 1.13
CA TYR A 206 7.42 13.62 1.44
C TYR A 206 7.21 14.12 2.87
N VAL A 207 8.17 13.91 3.77
CA VAL A 207 8.04 14.25 5.18
C VAL A 207 9.05 15.31 5.63
N LYS A 208 10.28 15.26 5.10
CA LYS A 208 11.37 16.16 5.45
C LYS A 208 11.45 17.33 4.47
#